data_AF-A0A8T4P705-F1
#
_entry.id   AF-A0A8T4P705-F1
#
_cell.length_a   1.000
_cell.length_b   1.000
_cell.length_c   1.000
_cell.angle_alpha   90.00
_cell.angle_beta   90.00
_cell.angle_gamma   90.00
#
_symmetry.space_group_name_H-M   'P 1'
#
loop_
_entity.id
_entity.type
_entity.pdbx_description
1 polymer ?
#
loop_
_entity_poly.entity_id
_entity_poly.type
_entity_poly.pdbx_seq_one_letter_code
_entity_poly.pdbx_strand_id
1 'polypeptide(L)'
;FRNKCMVKNNKKAQGLSINVIIIAALALIVLVVLIVIFTGQTRKTISTLESCGGIAGSCREKSSGCLSGEVEKSDAKCQGTQVCCIRIFNEKK
;
A
#
# COMPACT_ATOMS: atom_id res chain seq x y z
N PHE A 1 -62.77 17.17 -22.86
CA PHE A 1 -62.63 16.41 -21.61
C PHE A 1 -61.32 15.59 -21.64
N ARG A 2 -60.30 16.12 -20.97
CA ARG A 2 -59.22 15.43 -20.21
C ARG A 2 -58.46 14.27 -20.89
N ASN A 3 -57.29 14.60 -21.44
CA ASN A 3 -56.22 13.66 -21.76
C ASN A 3 -55.75 12.94 -20.48
N LYS A 4 -55.93 11.62 -20.41
CA LYS A 4 -55.39 10.76 -19.35
C LYS A 4 -53.99 10.30 -19.76
N CYS A 5 -52.95 10.99 -19.30
CA CYS A 5 -51.60 10.45 -19.32
C CYS A 5 -51.54 9.29 -18.30
N MET A 6 -51.44 8.06 -18.80
CA MET A 6 -51.27 6.88 -17.97
C MET A 6 -49.78 6.73 -17.64
N VAL A 7 -49.33 7.31 -16.52
CA VAL A 7 -48.02 7.01 -15.94
C VAL A 7 -48.08 5.56 -15.44
N LYS A 8 -47.73 4.62 -16.31
CA LYS A 8 -47.59 3.21 -15.97
C LYS A 8 -46.31 3.09 -15.15
N ASN A 9 -46.44 3.13 -13.82
CA ASN A 9 -45.37 2.81 -12.89
C ASN A 9 -44.93 1.37 -13.15
N ASN A 10 -43.93 1.19 -14.01
CA ASN A 10 -43.31 -0.09 -14.33
C ASN A 10 -42.46 -0.56 -13.14
N LYS A 11 -43.12 -0.90 -12.02
CA LYS A 11 -42.53 -1.62 -10.87
C LYS A 11 -42.25 -3.10 -11.19
N LYS A 12 -41.83 -3.42 -12.42
CA LYS A 12 -41.53 -4.80 -12.85
C LYS A 12 -40.06 -5.00 -13.26
N ALA A 13 -39.26 -3.94 -13.34
CA ALA A 13 -37.85 -4.03 -13.70
C ALA A 13 -36.85 -3.74 -12.55
N GLN A 14 -37.33 -3.30 -11.38
CA GLN A 14 -36.45 -2.92 -10.26
C GLN A 14 -36.05 -4.06 -9.32
N GLY A 15 -36.59 -5.28 -9.49
CA GLY A 15 -36.35 -6.40 -8.57
C GLY A 15 -34.95 -7.00 -8.66
N LEU A 16 -34.37 -7.06 -9.87
CA LEU A 16 -32.98 -7.54 -10.05
C LEU A 16 -31.95 -6.44 -9.81
N SER A 17 -32.21 -5.23 -10.31
CA SER A 17 -31.21 -4.15 -10.26
C SER A 17 -30.93 -3.69 -8.83
N ILE A 18 -31.93 -3.62 -7.95
CA ILE A 18 -31.72 -3.13 -6.59
C ILE A 18 -30.89 -4.09 -5.74
N ASN A 19 -31.15 -5.40 -5.84
CA ASN A 19 -30.40 -6.41 -5.09
C ASN A 19 -28.94 -6.46 -5.55
N VAL A 20 -28.69 -6.36 -6.85
CA VAL A 20 -27.34 -6.30 -7.41
C VAL A 20 -26.61 -5.04 -6.95
N ILE A 21 -27.28 -3.89 -6.91
CA ILE A 21 -26.70 -2.63 -6.40
C ILE A 21 -26.33 -2.78 -4.92
N ILE A 22 -27.18 -3.40 -4.10
CA ILE A 22 -26.91 -3.63 -2.67
C ILE A 22 -25.69 -4.55 -2.50
N ILE A 23 -25.64 -5.68 -3.21
CA ILE A 23 -24.51 -6.62 -3.13
C ILE A 23 -23.22 -5.95 -3.60
N ALA A 24 -23.26 -5.17 -4.68
CA ALA A 24 -22.11 -4.44 -5.19
C ALA A 24 -21.58 -3.42 -4.17
N ALA A 25 -22.48 -2.69 -3.48
CA ALA A 25 -22.10 -1.76 -2.42
C ALA A 25 -21.48 -2.47 -1.22
N LEU A 26 -22.04 -3.61 -0.77
CA LEU A 26 -21.49 -4.41 0.32
C LEU A 26 -20.10 -4.95 -0.04
N ALA A 27 -19.91 -5.46 -1.26
CA ALA A 27 -18.63 -5.96 -1.74
C ALA A 27 -17.56 -4.85 -1.75
N LEU A 28 -17.91 -3.64 -2.18
CA LEU A 28 -17.01 -2.50 -2.15
C LEU A 28 -16.60 -2.13 -0.71
N ILE A 29 -17.55 -2.12 0.24
CA ILE A 29 -17.25 -1.81 1.64
C ILE A 29 -16.29 -2.86 2.23
N VAL A 30 -16.57 -4.15 2.02
CA VAL A 30 -15.70 -5.23 2.50
C VAL A 30 -14.30 -5.10 1.91
N LEU A 31 -14.18 -4.82 0.61
CA LEU A 31 -12.89 -4.61 -0.04
C LEU A 31 -12.10 -3.47 0.62
N VAL A 32 -12.73 -2.34 0.89
CA VAL A 32 -12.09 -1.20 1.57
C VAL A 32 -11.63 -1.59 2.98
N VAL A 33 -12.46 -2.29 3.75
CA VAL A 33 -12.10 -2.73 5.11
C VAL A 33 -10.90 -3.66 5.08
N LEU A 34 -10.87 -4.62 4.16
CA LEU A 34 -9.71 -5.50 3.96
C LEU A 34 -8.46 -4.68 3.65
N ILE A 35 -8.51 -3.77 2.68
CA ILE A 35 -7.38 -2.91 2.31
C ILE A 35 -6.85 -2.14 3.53
N VAL A 36 -7.73 -1.56 4.36
CA VAL A 36 -7.32 -0.80 5.54
C VAL A 36 -6.58 -1.68 6.56
N ILE A 37 -7.10 -2.88 6.84
CA ILE A 37 -6.48 -3.83 7.78
C ILE A 37 -5.13 -4.32 7.24
N PHE A 38 -5.09 -4.76 5.97
CA PHE A 38 -3.87 -5.24 5.33
C PHE A 38 -2.81 -4.13 5.24
N THR A 39 -3.20 -2.90 4.92
CA THR A 39 -2.29 -1.75 4.87
C THR A 39 -1.64 -1.47 6.23
N GLY A 40 -2.36 -1.66 7.33
CA GLY A 40 -1.84 -1.45 8.69
C GLY A 40 -0.66 -2.36 9.05
N GLN A 41 -0.69 -3.64 8.66
CA GLN A 41 0.41 -4.57 8.90
C GLN A 41 1.53 -4.41 7.86
N THR A 42 1.20 -4.24 6.59
CA THR A 42 2.19 -4.08 5.51
C THR A 42 3.11 -2.89 5.75
N ARG A 43 2.60 -1.77 6.31
CA ARG A 43 3.44 -0.62 6.68
C ARG A 43 4.54 -0.96 7.70
N LYS A 44 4.27 -1.85 8.66
CA LYS A 44 5.26 -2.27 9.66
C LYS A 44 6.37 -3.10 9.02
N THR A 45 6.01 -4.04 8.15
CA THR A 45 6.99 -4.88 7.44
C THR A 45 7.86 -4.08 6.47
N ILE A 46 7.26 -3.14 5.72
CA ILE A 46 8.02 -2.25 4.82
C ILE A 46 8.99 -1.39 5.61
N SER A 47 8.58 -0.84 6.76
CA SER A 47 9.48 -0.02 7.59
C SER A 47 10.71 -0.79 8.07
N THR A 48 10.57 -2.09 8.36
CA THR A 48 11.70 -2.95 8.72
C THR A 48 12.61 -3.22 7.52
N LEU A 49 12.07 -3.40 6.32
CA LEU A 49 12.84 -3.59 5.09
C LEU A 49 13.55 -2.29 4.65
N GLU A 50 12.96 -1.13 4.91
CA GLU A 50 13.58 0.18 4.70
C GLU A 50 14.59 0.53 5.79
N SER A 51 14.62 -0.19 6.92
CA SER A 51 15.62 0.06 7.96
C SER A 51 16.99 -0.45 7.49
N CYS A 52 18.04 0.35 7.68
CA CYS A 52 19.40 -0.06 7.32
C CYS A 52 19.80 -1.40 7.97
N GLY A 53 19.36 -1.63 9.22
CA GLY A 53 19.59 -2.89 9.93
C GLY A 53 18.87 -4.09 9.31
N GLY A 54 17.70 -3.89 8.67
CA GLY A 54 16.96 -4.96 8.01
C GLY A 54 17.65 -5.51 6.76
N ILE A 55 18.57 -4.75 6.16
CA ILE A 55 19.34 -5.11 4.96
C ILE A 55 20.79 -5.47 5.35
N ALA A 56 21.02 -5.86 6.61
CA ALA A 56 22.35 -6.13 7.15
C ALA A 56 23.34 -4.96 6.98
N GLY A 57 22.82 -3.73 6.91
CA GLY A 57 23.59 -2.50 6.84
C GLY A 57 23.87 -1.91 8.21
N SER A 58 24.86 -1.02 8.26
CA SER A 58 25.16 -0.22 9.44
C SER A 58 24.98 1.26 9.15
N CYS A 59 24.29 1.97 10.04
CA CYS A 59 24.18 3.42 9.95
C CYS A 59 25.48 4.05 10.44
N ARG A 60 26.09 4.88 9.60
CA ARG A 60 27.27 5.67 9.94
C ARG A 60 27.03 7.13 9.67
N GLU A 61 27.81 7.98 10.31
CA GLU A 61 27.71 9.42 10.10
C GLU A 61 28.23 9.77 8.70
N LYS A 62 27.54 10.66 7.98
CA LYS A 62 27.92 11.09 6.62
C LYS A 62 29.34 11.67 6.55
N SER A 63 29.82 12.25 7.64
CA SER A 63 31.19 12.75 7.84
C SER A 63 32.25 11.64 7.77
N SER A 64 31.93 10.44 8.27
CA SER A 64 32.84 9.30 8.34
C SER A 64 32.85 8.43 7.08
N GLY A 65 31.85 8.57 6.21
CA GLY A 65 31.68 7.75 5.01
C GLY A 65 31.48 6.26 5.31
N CYS A 66 31.38 5.44 4.26
CA CYS A 66 31.37 3.99 4.38
C CYS A 66 32.80 3.42 4.32
N LEU A 67 33.03 2.26 4.95
CA LEU A 67 34.34 1.61 4.92
C LEU A 67 34.66 1.08 3.52
N SER A 68 35.95 0.80 3.25
CA SER A 68 36.38 0.15 2.00
C SER A 68 35.68 -1.21 1.84
N GLY A 69 34.87 -1.35 0.78
CA GLY A 69 34.07 -2.55 0.51
C GLY A 69 32.58 -2.41 0.87
N GLU A 70 32.17 -1.26 1.39
CA GLU A 70 30.78 -0.90 1.63
C GLU A 70 30.29 0.13 0.60
N VAL A 71 29.00 0.13 0.31
CA VAL A 71 28.35 1.18 -0.48
C VAL A 71 27.27 1.89 0.30
N GLU A 72 27.09 3.16 -0.02
CA GLU A 72 25.99 3.98 0.48
C GLU A 72 24.69 3.60 -0.24
N LYS A 73 23.64 3.27 0.53
CA LYS A 73 22.30 3.01 0.02
C LYS A 73 21.34 4.11 0.48
N SER A 74 20.84 4.90 -0.45
CA SER A 74 19.94 6.03 -0.18
C SER A 74 18.51 5.62 0.17
N ASP A 75 18.09 4.40 -0.19
CA ASP A 75 16.73 3.89 0.08
C ASP A 75 16.55 3.39 1.51
N ALA A 76 17.62 3.27 2.29
CA ALA A 76 17.58 2.78 3.66
C ALA A 76 17.58 3.94 4.66
N LYS A 77 16.63 3.92 5.59
CA LYS A 77 16.45 4.98 6.58
C LYS A 77 17.37 4.77 7.79
N CYS A 78 18.23 5.75 8.01
CA CYS A 78 18.96 5.99 9.25
C CYS A 78 18.46 7.29 9.90
N GLN A 79 18.65 7.48 11.19
CA GLN A 79 18.20 8.69 11.88
C GLN A 79 19.16 9.86 11.61
N GLY A 80 18.61 11.04 11.32
CA GLY A 80 19.40 12.28 11.17
C GLY A 80 20.24 12.33 9.89
N THR A 81 21.51 12.74 10.03
CA THR A 81 22.48 12.90 8.93
C THR A 81 23.32 11.65 8.68
N GLN A 82 22.80 10.48 9.03
CA GLN A 82 23.49 9.21 8.87
C GLN A 82 23.21 8.61 7.49
N VAL A 83 24.22 7.97 6.92
CA VAL A 83 24.15 7.19 5.68
C VAL A 83 24.11 5.70 6.01
N CYS A 84 23.37 4.93 5.21
CA CYS A 84 23.33 3.48 5.36
C CYS A 84 24.45 2.83 4.55
N CYS A 85 25.36 2.13 5.21
CA CYS A 85 26.46 1.42 4.59
C CYS A 85 26.16 -0.09 4.57
N ILE A 86 26.13 -0.67 3.37
CA ILE A 86 25.93 -2.10 3.16
C ILE A 86 27.19 -2.73 2.55
N ARG A 87 27.51 -3.96 2.95
CA ARG A 87 28.57 -4.73 2.29
C ARG A 87 28.04 -5.31 0.99
N ILE A 88 28.64 -4.92 -0.14
CA ILE A 88 28.36 -5.64 -1.39
C ILE A 88 29.18 -6.93 -1.36
N PHE A 89 28.54 -8.04 -1.01
CA PHE A 89 28.98 -9.32 -1.51
C PHE A 89 28.65 -9.33 -2.99
N ASN A 90 29.63 -8.95 -3.81
CA ASN A 90 29.49 -9.02 -5.26
C ASN A 90 29.42 -10.51 -5.58
N GLU A 91 28.20 -11.07 -5.59
CA GLU A 91 27.95 -12.40 -6.11
C GLU A 91 28.10 -12.33 -7.63
N LYS A 92 29.35 -12.26 -8.09
CA LYS A 92 29.68 -12.67 -9.44
C LYS A 92 29.83 -14.19 -9.43
N LYS A 93 28.76 -14.89 -9.79
CA LYS A 93 28.92 -16.18 -10.47
C LYS A 93 27.77 -16.47 -11.42
#